data_AF-A0A3B9DRG6-F1
#
_entry.id   AF-A0A3B9DRG6-F1
#
_cell.length_a   1.000
_cell.length_b   1.000
_cell.length_c   1.000
_cell.angle_alpha   90.00
_cell.angle_beta   90.00
_cell.angle_gamma   90.00
#
_symmetry.space_group_name_H-M   'P 1'
#
loop_
_entity.id
_entity.type
_entity.pdbx_description
1 polymer ?
#
loop_
_entity_poly.entity_id
_entity_poly.type
_entity_poly.pdbx_seq_one_letter_code
_entity_poly.pdbx_strand_id
1 'polypeptide(L)'
;MLSIDLTGKRAFVAGVGDDKGYGWAIVRALVQAGAAVRVGTWPPVLNIFTKSMERGKFDLSLPGGGEIEFEKIHPMDATFDTPEDV
;
A
#
# COMPACT_ATOMS: atom_id res chain seq x y z
N MET A 1 -3.93 19.69 10.54
CA MET A 1 -4.30 18.26 10.48
C MET A 1 -4.27 17.72 11.90
N LEU A 2 -5.27 16.93 12.30
CA LEU A 2 -5.21 16.20 13.55
C LEU A 2 -4.06 15.19 13.46
N SER A 3 -3.23 15.09 14.49
CA SER A 3 -2.19 14.06 14.54
C SER A 3 -2.85 12.68 14.68
N ILE A 4 -2.51 11.76 13.78
CA ILE A 4 -2.88 10.35 13.85
C ILE A 4 -1.59 9.57 14.08
N ASP A 5 -1.50 8.87 15.21
CA ASP A 5 -0.36 8.03 15.57
C ASP A 5 -0.77 6.55 15.50
N LEU A 6 -0.18 5.84 14.54
CA LEU A 6 -0.33 4.41 14.32
C LEU A 6 1.00 3.66 14.58
N THR A 7 1.94 4.28 15.29
CA THR A 7 3.21 3.65 15.65
C THR A 7 2.98 2.32 16.35
N GLY A 8 3.67 1.27 15.89
CA GLY A 8 3.53 -0.09 16.41
C GLY A 8 2.26 -0.83 15.94
N LYS A 9 1.44 -0.22 15.08
CA LYS A 9 0.33 -0.90 14.39
C LYS A 9 0.79 -1.43 13.03
N ARG A 10 0.08 -2.47 12.56
CA ARG A 10 0.25 -3.02 11.22
C ARG A 10 -1.06 -2.90 10.45
N ALA A 11 -0.97 -2.43 9.21
CA ALA A 11 -2.11 -2.32 8.30
C ALA A 11 -1.88 -3.21 7.06
N PHE A 12 -2.96 -3.79 6.54
CA PHE A 12 -2.99 -4.46 5.25
C PHE A 12 -3.91 -3.69 4.31
N VAL A 13 -3.38 -3.17 3.20
CA VAL A 13 -4.16 -2.43 2.19
C VAL A 13 -4.39 -3.34 0.99
N ALA A 14 -5.63 -3.78 0.80
CA ALA A 14 -6.04 -4.57 -0.35
C ALA A 14 -6.30 -3.67 -1.58
N GLY A 15 -5.86 -4.10 -2.75
CA GLY A 15 -6.15 -3.40 -4.01
C GLY A 15 -5.16 -2.30 -4.38
N VAL A 16 -3.86 -2.51 -4.15
CA VAL A 16 -2.79 -1.59 -4.59
C VAL A 16 -2.10 -2.14 -5.84
N GLY A 17 -2.26 -1.45 -6.98
CA GLY A 17 -1.72 -1.88 -8.28
C GLY A 17 -0.83 -0.86 -9.00
N ASP A 18 -0.81 0.39 -8.56
CA ASP A 18 0.02 1.48 -9.09
C ASP A 18 0.17 2.59 -8.03
N ASP A 19 0.89 3.66 -8.38
CA ASP A 19 1.17 4.82 -7.52
C ASP A 19 0.19 6.00 -7.71
N LYS A 20 -0.91 5.79 -8.42
CA LYS A 20 -1.89 6.84 -8.79
C LYS A 20 -3.26 6.63 -8.18
N GLY A 21 -3.58 5.40 -7.78
CA GLY A 21 -4.86 5.05 -7.17
C GLY A 21 -5.01 5.44 -5.71
N TYR A 22 -6.24 5.34 -5.19
CA TYR A 22 -6.55 5.59 -3.78
C TYR A 22 -5.85 4.63 -2.82
N GLY A 23 -5.63 3.38 -3.22
CA GLY A 23 -4.86 2.41 -2.41
C GLY A 23 -3.46 2.94 -2.08
N TRP A 24 -2.78 3.58 -3.05
CA TRP A 24 -1.48 4.21 -2.83
C TRP A 24 -1.58 5.42 -1.90
N ALA A 25 -2.59 6.27 -2.08
CA ALA A 25 -2.82 7.41 -1.18
C ALA A 25 -3.07 6.96 0.27
N ILE A 26 -3.80 5.87 0.47
CA ILE A 26 -4.04 5.26 1.78
C ILE A 26 -2.74 4.72 2.38
N VAL A 27 -1.92 3.99 1.58
CA VAL A 27 -0.58 3.55 2.01
C VAL A 27 0.24 4.73 2.51
N ARG A 28 0.32 5.82 1.74
CA ARG A 28 1.08 7.02 2.13
C ARG A 28 0.60 7.59 3.46
N ALA A 29 -0.71 7.72 3.65
CA ALA A 29 -1.28 8.23 4.89
C ALA A 29 -0.98 7.32 6.09
N LEU A 30 -1.05 6.00 5.92
CA LEU A 30 -0.77 5.02 6.98
C LEU A 30 0.71 5.00 7.37
N VAL A 31 1.62 5.01 6.39
CA VAL A 31 3.07 5.07 6.65
C VAL A 31 3.43 6.40 7.31
N GLN A 32 2.86 7.52 6.84
CA GLN A 32 3.06 8.83 7.45
C GLN A 32 2.59 8.87 8.92
N ALA A 33 1.56 8.10 9.28
CA ALA A 33 1.10 7.93 10.64
C ALA A 33 1.93 6.93 11.47
N GLY A 34 2.98 6.32 10.90
CA GLY A 34 3.88 5.40 11.60
C GLY A 34 3.46 3.93 11.57
N ALA A 35 2.46 3.54 10.78
CA ALA A 35 2.05 2.14 10.66
C ALA A 35 3.05 1.35 9.79
N ALA A 36 3.28 0.08 10.17
CA ALA A 36 3.90 -0.89 9.26
C ALA A 36 2.86 -1.34 8.22
N VAL A 37 3.14 -1.14 6.93
CA VAL A 37 2.17 -1.40 5.86
C VAL A 37 2.56 -2.62 5.03
N ARG A 38 1.59 -3.52 4.86
CA ARG A 38 1.58 -4.59 3.86
C ARG A 38 0.51 -4.30 2.82
N VAL A 39 0.71 -4.77 1.59
CA VAL A 39 -0.25 -4.55 0.51
C VAL A 39 -0.66 -5.85 -0.18
N GLY A 40 -1.92 -5.91 -0.59
CA GLY A 40 -2.46 -6.90 -1.49
C GLY A 40 -2.54 -6.33 -2.90
N THR A 41 -1.88 -6.99 -3.85
CA THR A 41 -1.87 -6.63 -5.26
C THR A 41 -2.50 -7.76 -6.07
N TRP A 42 -3.39 -7.39 -7.00
CA TRP A 42 -4.07 -8.36 -7.85
C TRP A 42 -3.06 -9.16 -8.68
N PRO A 43 -3.12 -10.52 -8.71
CA PRO A 43 -2.05 -11.33 -9.30
C PRO A 43 -1.68 -10.98 -10.75
N PRO A 44 -2.63 -10.65 -11.65
CA PRO A 44 -2.31 -10.22 -13.02
C PRO A 44 -1.46 -8.94 -13.13
N VAL A 45 -1.51 -8.03 -12.14
CA VAL A 45 -0.70 -6.80 -12.14
C VAL A 45 0.51 -6.87 -11.20
N LEU A 46 0.63 -7.91 -10.37
CA LEU A 46 1.71 -8.05 -9.39
C LEU A 46 3.09 -7.94 -10.03
N ASN A 47 3.32 -8.61 -11.16
CA ASN A 47 4.63 -8.66 -11.81
C ASN A 47 5.06 -7.30 -12.40
N ILE A 48 4.11 -6.50 -12.91
CA ILE A 48 4.42 -5.16 -13.42
C ILE A 48 4.58 -4.17 -12.26
N PHE A 49 3.82 -4.33 -11.18
CA PHE A 49 3.92 -3.52 -9.98
C PHE A 49 5.30 -3.66 -9.31
N THR A 50 5.73 -4.88 -8.99
CA THR A 50 7.04 -5.13 -8.35
C THR A 50 8.20 -4.64 -9.21
N LYS A 51 8.21 -4.97 -10.51
CA LYS A 51 9.25 -4.50 -11.45
C LYS A 51 9.26 -2.99 -11.61
N SER A 52 8.10 -2.32 -11.57
CA SER A 52 8.04 -0.86 -11.66
C SER A 52 8.63 -0.22 -10.41
N MET A 53 8.39 -0.81 -9.25
CA MET A 53 8.97 -0.39 -7.97
C MET A 53 10.49 -0.58 -7.94
N GLU A 54 10.99 -1.77 -8.32
CA GLU A 54 12.44 -2.07 -8.41
C GLU A 54 13.18 -1.12 -9.37
N ARG A 55 12.49 -0.65 -10.42
CA ARG A 55 13.02 0.29 -11.41
C ARG A 55 12.87 1.76 -11.00
N GLY A 56 12.37 2.06 -9.79
CA GLY A 56 12.18 3.42 -9.31
C GLY A 56 11.14 4.22 -10.08
N LYS A 57 10.11 3.56 -10.62
CA LYS A 57 9.04 4.24 -11.38
C LYS A 57 7.97 4.89 -10.49
N PHE A 58 7.92 4.52 -9.21
CA PHE A 58 6.92 5.02 -8.28
C PHE A 58 7.46 6.16 -7.44
N ASP A 59 6.60 7.14 -7.17
CA ASP A 59 6.88 8.16 -6.16
C ASP A 59 6.64 7.60 -4.76
N LEU A 60 7.73 7.24 -4.08
CA LEU A 60 7.72 6.73 -2.72
C LEU A 60 7.73 7.86 -1.67
N SER A 61 7.83 9.13 -2.07
CA SER A 61 8.01 10.22 -1.11
C SER A 61 6.79 10.45 -0.23
N LEU A 62 7.03 10.71 1.07
CA LEU A 62 5.99 11.07 2.02
C LEU A 62 5.92 12.59 2.23
N PRO A 63 4.72 13.16 2.42
CA PRO A 63 4.60 14.56 2.79
C PRO A 63 5.28 14.80 4.16
N GLY A 64 6.25 15.72 4.22
CA GLY A 64 7.01 15.99 5.44
C GLY A 64 8.32 15.20 5.57
N GLY A 65 8.66 14.38 4.58
CA GLY A 65 9.92 13.63 4.50
C GLY A 65 9.78 12.14 4.81
N GLY A 66 10.79 11.37 4.40
CA GLY A 66 10.75 9.92 4.43
C GLY A 66 10.14 9.33 3.15
N GLU A 67 10.17 8.00 3.08
CA GLU A 67 9.70 7.23 1.94
C GLU A 67 8.81 6.07 2.40
N ILE A 68 7.95 5.60 1.51
CA ILE A 68 7.16 4.39 1.72
C ILE A 68 8.12 3.19 1.75
N GLU A 69 8.11 2.47 2.87
CA GLU A 69 8.73 1.14 2.99
C GLU A 69 7.63 0.09 3.17
N PHE A 70 7.50 -0.81 2.19
CA PHE A 70 6.58 -1.94 2.31
C PHE A 70 7.20 -3.06 3.12
N GLU A 71 6.48 -3.54 4.14
CA GLU A 71 6.91 -4.72 4.88
C GLU A 71 6.75 -5.99 4.02
N LYS A 72 5.66 -6.07 3.23
CA LYS A 72 5.41 -7.17 2.30
C LYS A 72 4.37 -6.81 1.24
N ILE A 73 4.58 -7.29 0.03
CA ILE A 73 3.61 -7.28 -1.08
C ILE A 73 3.09 -8.71 -1.24
N HIS A 74 1.76 -8.87 -1.26
CA HIS A 74 1.09 -10.16 -1.35
C HIS A 74 0.30 -10.27 -2.67
N PRO A 75 0.35 -11.40 -3.39
CA PRO A 75 -0.68 -11.71 -4.37
C PRO A 75 -2.01 -11.85 -3.62
N MET A 76 -2.99 -11.00 -3.95
CA MET A 76 -4.30 -10.97 -3.31
C MET A 76 -5.37 -10.82 -4.37
N ASP A 77 -6.29 -11.77 -4.43
CA ASP A 77 -7.39 -11.80 -5.38
C ASP A 77 -8.70 -11.79 -4.61
N ALA A 78 -9.55 -10.82 -4.92
CA ALA A 78 -10.86 -10.67 -4.29
C ALA A 78 -11.99 -11.35 -5.09
N THR A 79 -11.66 -12.13 -6.13
CA THR A 79 -12.65 -12.77 -7.02
C THR A 79 -13.57 -13.76 -6.28
N PHE A 80 -13.16 -14.25 -5.11
CA PHE A 80 -13.96 -15.15 -4.28
C PHE A 80 -14.67 -14.45 -3.11
N ASP A 81 -14.45 -13.14 -2.92
CA ASP A 81 -15.08 -12.38 -1.85
C ASP A 81 -16.54 -12.04 -2.21
N THR A 82 -17.37 -11.92 -1.19
CA THR A 82 -18.75 -11.48 -1.28
C THR A 82 -18.93 -10.13 -0.58
N PRO A 83 -20.00 -9.37 -0.88
CA PRO A 83 -20.29 -8.13 -0.16
C PRO A 83 -20.38 -8.29 1.36
N GLU A 84 -20.68 -9.49 1.85
CA GLU A 84 -20.74 -9.84 3.27
C GLU A 84 -19.37 -9.96 3.96
N ASP A 85 -18.26 -10.02 3.20
CA ASP A 85 -16.90 -10.15 3.73
C ASP A 85 -16.23 -8.80 4.08
N VAL A 86 -16.92 -7.66 3.84
CA VAL A 86 -16.39 -6.28 3.94
C VAL A 86 -17.23 -5.41 4.87
#